data_AF-A0A645GH83-F1
#
_entry.id   AF-A0A645GH83-F1
#
_cell.length_a   1.000
_cell.length_b   1.000
_cell.length_c   1.000
_cell.angle_alpha   90.00
_cell.angle_beta   90.00
_cell.angle_gamma   90.00
#
_symmetry.space_group_name_H-M   'P 1'
#
loop_
_entity.id
_entity.type
_entity.pdbx_description
1 polymer ?
#
loop_
_entity_poly.entity_id
_entity_poly.type
_entity_poly.pdbx_seq_one_letter_code
_entity_poly.pdbx_strand_id
1 'polypeptide(L)'
;MTDFPCKKKSDVKNISVPDSLLESRQTSVVLDAVSILKERVGEDVPVVAGVVGPAGLASMLAGMKNYLMWFVTNPDVVEELMGTLTEACIEYANGLLDRGADAITLIDSEAGPDIIAPDMFETSVFPLYRKFCREVKGLRILHMCGDATAVLDPLADAGFEGISIEEKVQVSFAKSIVGDRVRLIGNVSPSDTLLMKGPEEVMIEARACLEDGIDVLAPGCGLAPHTPLENIKALLRARNEYYSL
;
A
#
# COMPACT_ATOMS: atom_id res chain seq x y z
N MET A 1 -0.30 26.20 11.28
CA MET A 1 -0.11 25.86 9.86
C MET A 1 0.93 24.78 9.81
N THR A 2 0.63 23.65 9.20
CA THR A 2 1.64 22.66 8.83
C THR A 2 2.57 23.31 7.80
N ASP A 3 3.87 23.30 8.06
CA ASP A 3 4.86 23.87 7.15
C ASP A 3 5.33 22.79 6.16
N PHE A 4 4.97 22.94 4.90
CA PHE A 4 5.29 21.97 3.85
C PHE A 4 6.57 22.39 3.11
N PRO A 5 7.50 21.48 2.81
CA PRO A 5 8.76 21.82 2.15
C PRO A 5 8.59 22.25 0.69
N CYS A 6 7.56 21.77 -0.02
CA CYS A 6 7.28 22.11 -1.42
C CYS A 6 6.05 23.03 -1.52
N LYS A 7 6.26 24.36 -1.43
CA LYS A 7 5.15 25.33 -1.32
C LYS A 7 4.66 25.83 -2.66
N LYS A 8 5.55 25.86 -3.66
CA LYS A 8 5.33 26.39 -5.00
C LYS A 8 5.84 25.38 -6.03
N LYS A 9 5.31 25.47 -7.25
CA LYS A 9 5.70 24.60 -8.39
C LYS A 9 7.22 24.62 -8.65
N SER A 10 7.84 25.78 -8.47
CA SER A 10 9.29 25.95 -8.63
C SER A 10 10.13 25.15 -7.63
N ASP A 11 9.55 24.78 -6.49
CA ASP A 11 10.26 24.09 -5.41
C ASP A 11 10.50 22.62 -5.75
N VAL A 12 9.66 22.02 -6.63
CA VAL A 12 9.79 20.63 -7.10
C VAL A 12 11.17 20.37 -7.69
N LYS A 13 11.74 21.34 -8.42
CA LYS A 13 13.08 21.26 -9.02
C LYS A 13 14.22 21.15 -8.01
N ASN A 14 13.96 21.48 -6.75
CA ASN A 14 14.92 21.40 -5.66
C ASN A 14 14.73 20.13 -4.81
N ILE A 15 13.68 19.34 -5.08
CA ILE A 15 13.46 18.05 -4.45
C ILE A 15 14.32 17.02 -5.19
N SER A 16 15.11 16.26 -4.42
CA SER A 16 15.98 15.22 -4.95
C SER A 16 16.10 14.09 -3.94
N VAL A 17 16.44 12.90 -4.43
CA VAL A 17 16.77 11.76 -3.57
C VAL A 17 18.21 11.95 -3.08
N PRO A 18 18.46 11.98 -1.77
CA PRO A 18 19.83 12.05 -1.26
C PRO A 18 20.59 10.76 -1.58
N ASP A 19 21.83 10.86 -2.04
CA ASP A 19 22.71 9.69 -2.25
C ASP A 19 22.91 8.83 -0.99
N SER A 20 22.65 9.43 0.19
CA SER A 20 22.75 8.78 1.50
C SER A 20 21.40 8.38 2.10
N LEU A 21 20.39 8.14 1.25
CA LEU A 21 19.02 7.83 1.69
C LEU A 21 19.02 6.64 2.65
N LEU A 22 19.73 5.55 2.33
CA LEU A 22 19.75 4.34 3.15
C LEU A 22 20.59 4.47 4.43
N GLU A 23 21.56 5.38 4.46
CA GLU A 23 22.40 5.70 5.62
C GLU A 23 21.77 6.72 6.56
N SER A 24 20.66 7.34 6.16
CA SER A 24 19.92 8.25 7.04
C SER A 24 19.51 7.53 8.34
N ARG A 25 19.45 8.27 9.45
CA ARG A 25 19.13 7.67 10.77
C ARG A 25 17.78 6.96 10.75
N GLN A 26 16.78 7.50 10.07
CA GLN A 26 15.43 6.95 10.07
C GLN A 26 15.33 5.68 9.23
N THR A 27 15.95 5.66 8.05
CA THR A 27 15.93 4.51 7.15
C THR A 27 16.80 3.37 7.67
N SER A 28 18.01 3.66 8.16
CA SER A 28 18.91 2.65 8.75
C SER A 28 18.27 1.89 9.90
N VAL A 29 17.51 2.55 10.77
CA VAL A 29 16.77 1.90 11.86
C VAL A 29 15.80 0.84 11.35
N VAL A 30 15.07 1.12 10.26
CA VAL A 30 14.11 0.16 9.69
C VAL A 30 14.84 -0.98 8.96
N LEU A 31 15.91 -0.67 8.23
CA LEU A 31 16.76 -1.66 7.56
C LEU A 31 17.36 -2.66 8.56
N ASP A 32 17.84 -2.18 9.70
CA ASP A 32 18.36 -3.02 10.78
C ASP A 32 17.25 -3.83 11.44
N ALA A 33 16.05 -3.25 11.63
CA ALA A 33 14.90 -3.99 12.16
C ALA A 33 14.47 -5.15 11.25
N VAL A 34 14.48 -4.97 9.92
CA VAL A 34 14.22 -6.06 8.96
C VAL A 34 15.25 -7.17 9.12
N SER A 35 16.54 -6.82 9.24
CA SER A 35 17.63 -7.80 9.43
C SER A 35 17.42 -8.62 10.71
N ILE A 36 17.07 -7.95 11.82
CA ILE A 36 16.78 -8.60 13.11
C ILE A 36 15.57 -9.52 13.01
N LEU A 37 14.50 -9.10 12.31
CA LEU A 37 13.30 -9.92 12.14
C LEU A 37 13.62 -11.17 11.32
N LYS A 38 14.29 -11.03 10.17
CA LYS A 38 14.62 -12.15 9.29
C LYS A 38 15.52 -13.17 10.00
N GLU A 39 16.53 -12.72 10.76
CA GLU A 39 17.39 -13.60 11.55
C GLU A 39 16.59 -14.42 12.59
N ARG A 40 15.57 -13.80 13.22
CA ARG A 40 14.77 -14.45 14.27
C ARG A 40 13.77 -15.46 13.73
N VAL A 41 13.18 -15.19 12.57
CA VAL A 41 12.10 -16.01 12.02
C VAL A 41 12.58 -17.02 10.98
N GLY A 42 13.79 -16.83 10.44
CA GLY A 42 14.36 -17.69 9.41
C GLY A 42 13.56 -17.65 8.11
N GLU A 43 13.44 -18.81 7.46
CA GLU A 43 12.73 -18.95 6.18
C GLU A 43 11.25 -19.38 6.33
N ASP A 44 10.81 -19.68 7.56
CA ASP A 44 9.48 -20.24 7.81
C ASP A 44 8.38 -19.17 7.91
N VAL A 45 8.74 -17.91 8.17
CA VAL A 45 7.79 -16.79 8.29
C VAL A 45 8.24 -15.63 7.42
N PRO A 46 7.37 -15.12 6.51
CA PRO A 46 7.74 -14.00 5.66
C PRO A 46 7.81 -12.68 6.44
N VAL A 47 8.83 -11.89 6.15
CA VAL A 47 8.98 -10.50 6.61
C VAL A 47 8.50 -9.57 5.50
N VAL A 48 7.38 -8.88 5.74
CA VAL A 48 6.81 -7.90 4.79
C VAL A 48 7.11 -6.49 5.29
N ALA A 49 7.76 -5.67 4.45
CA ALA A 49 8.14 -4.30 4.80
C ALA A 49 7.26 -3.27 4.07
N GLY A 50 6.83 -2.23 4.79
CA GLY A 50 5.99 -1.15 4.25
C GLY A 50 6.82 0.03 3.73
N VAL A 51 6.42 0.57 2.58
CA VAL A 51 6.99 1.78 1.97
C VAL A 51 5.85 2.71 1.60
N VAL A 52 5.89 3.97 2.04
CA VAL A 52 4.92 4.99 1.58
C VAL A 52 5.20 5.30 0.11
N GLY A 53 4.15 5.29 -0.71
CA GLY A 53 4.26 5.48 -2.15
C GLY A 53 4.42 6.94 -2.58
N PRO A 54 4.67 7.15 -3.88
CA PRO A 54 5.01 8.46 -4.42
C PRO A 54 3.88 9.50 -4.28
N ALA A 55 2.61 9.11 -4.38
CA ALA A 55 1.48 10.03 -4.21
C ALA A 55 1.34 10.47 -2.74
N GLY A 56 1.45 9.53 -1.81
CA GLY A 56 1.44 9.79 -0.37
C GLY A 56 2.57 10.73 0.02
N LEU A 57 3.81 10.44 -0.42
CA LEU A 57 4.95 11.33 -0.20
C LEU A 57 4.76 12.71 -0.85
N ALA A 58 4.22 12.78 -2.07
CA ALA A 58 3.97 14.06 -2.75
C ALA A 58 2.96 14.91 -1.95
N SER A 59 1.90 14.29 -1.44
CA SER A 59 0.92 14.97 -0.58
C SER A 59 1.55 15.48 0.73
N MET A 60 2.50 14.75 1.31
CA MET A 60 3.21 15.14 2.54
C MET A 60 4.21 16.27 2.29
N LEU A 61 4.86 16.30 1.12
CA LEU A 61 5.82 17.34 0.78
C LEU A 61 5.17 18.62 0.27
N ALA A 62 4.13 18.52 -0.55
CA ALA A 62 3.45 19.67 -1.15
C ALA A 62 2.29 20.20 -0.28
N GLY A 63 1.74 19.34 0.58
CA GLY A 63 0.46 19.54 1.24
C GLY A 63 -0.70 19.19 0.30
N MET A 64 -1.75 18.56 0.86
CA MET A 64 -2.91 18.06 0.11
C MET A 64 -3.54 19.11 -0.82
N LYS A 65 -3.62 20.38 -0.39
CA LYS A 65 -4.16 21.45 -1.24
C LYS A 65 -3.36 21.64 -2.53
N ASN A 66 -2.03 21.69 -2.44
CA ASN A 66 -1.19 21.88 -3.62
C ASN A 66 -1.16 20.63 -4.49
N TYR A 67 -1.06 19.45 -3.86
CA TYR A 67 -1.13 18.15 -4.53
C TYR A 67 -2.36 18.07 -5.44
N LEU A 68 -3.56 18.27 -4.88
CA LEU A 68 -4.82 18.24 -5.65
C LEU A 68 -4.91 19.36 -6.71
N MET A 69 -4.49 20.58 -6.37
CA MET A 69 -4.55 21.71 -7.31
C MET A 69 -3.63 21.50 -8.51
N TRP A 70 -2.44 20.90 -8.31
CA TRP A 70 -1.47 20.69 -9.38
C TRP A 70 -1.89 19.58 -10.33
N PHE A 71 -2.57 18.52 -9.88
CA PHE A 71 -3.22 17.56 -10.80
C PHE A 71 -4.11 18.24 -11.85
N VAL A 72 -4.85 19.28 -11.44
CA VAL A 72 -5.76 20.01 -12.35
C VAL A 72 -5.06 21.10 -13.16
N THR A 73 -4.17 21.86 -12.52
CA THR A 73 -3.61 23.08 -13.12
C THR A 73 -2.24 22.90 -13.77
N ASN A 74 -1.47 21.90 -13.32
CA ASN A 74 -0.06 21.65 -13.65
C ASN A 74 0.30 20.17 -13.46
N PRO A 75 -0.31 19.26 -14.25
CA PRO A 75 -0.08 17.82 -14.10
C PRO A 75 1.41 17.47 -14.25
N ASP A 76 2.13 18.17 -15.13
CA ASP A 76 3.57 18.07 -15.31
C ASP A 76 4.38 18.25 -14.01
N VAL A 77 3.94 19.19 -13.15
CA VAL A 77 4.63 19.49 -11.89
C VAL A 77 4.43 18.38 -10.85
N VAL A 78 3.21 17.82 -10.76
CA VAL A 78 2.96 16.73 -9.81
C VAL A 78 3.58 15.42 -10.30
N GLU A 79 3.60 15.19 -11.62
CA GLU A 79 4.30 14.07 -12.25
C GLU A 79 5.82 14.13 -12.03
N GLU A 80 6.45 15.31 -12.16
CA GLU A 80 7.88 15.50 -11.88
C GLU A 80 8.20 15.20 -10.40
N LEU A 81 7.36 15.69 -9.49
CA LEU A 81 7.51 15.43 -8.05
C LEU A 81 7.36 13.94 -7.73
N MET A 82 6.25 13.31 -8.16
CA MET A 82 6.00 11.89 -7.94
C MET A 82 7.05 11.01 -8.62
N GLY A 83 7.57 11.42 -9.78
CA GLY A 83 8.67 10.75 -10.47
C GLY A 83 9.93 10.69 -9.61
N THR A 84 10.33 11.81 -9.01
CA THR A 84 11.48 11.88 -8.09
C THR A 84 11.24 11.01 -6.84
N LEU A 85 10.02 11.03 -6.30
CA LEU A 85 9.68 10.25 -5.12
C LEU A 85 9.59 8.75 -5.42
N THR A 86 9.24 8.37 -6.65
CA THR A 86 9.26 6.99 -7.11
C THR A 86 10.68 6.42 -7.05
N GLU A 87 11.71 7.22 -7.40
CA GLU A 87 13.11 6.79 -7.26
C GLU A 87 13.47 6.51 -5.79
N ALA A 88 13.07 7.40 -4.88
CA ALA A 88 13.30 7.19 -3.44
C ALA A 88 12.58 5.92 -2.93
N CYS A 89 11.34 5.68 -3.39
CA CYS A 89 10.61 4.46 -3.07
C CYS A 89 11.33 3.20 -3.59
N ILE A 90 11.86 3.22 -4.81
CA ILE A 90 12.58 2.10 -5.42
C ILE A 90 13.88 1.80 -4.66
N GLU A 91 14.67 2.83 -4.36
CA GLU A 91 15.92 2.69 -3.62
C GLU A 91 15.67 2.11 -2.23
N TYR A 92 14.69 2.66 -1.50
CA TYR A 92 14.36 2.20 -0.16
C TYR A 92 13.78 0.79 -0.15
N ALA A 93 12.87 0.47 -1.09
CA ALA A 93 12.32 -0.88 -1.25
C ALA A 93 13.41 -1.92 -1.51
N ASN A 94 14.34 -1.64 -2.44
CA ASN A 94 15.46 -2.54 -2.72
C ASN A 94 16.41 -2.65 -1.52
N GLY A 95 16.67 -1.57 -0.78
CA GLY A 95 17.43 -1.64 0.46
C GLY A 95 16.80 -2.56 1.51
N LEU A 96 15.47 -2.53 1.66
CA LEU A 96 14.74 -3.43 2.57
C LEU A 96 14.83 -4.90 2.13
N LEU A 97 14.72 -5.16 0.82
CA LEU A 97 14.91 -6.50 0.25
C LEU A 97 16.34 -7.02 0.46
N ASP A 98 17.35 -6.17 0.28
CA ASP A 98 18.76 -6.53 0.53
C ASP A 98 19.03 -6.86 2.01
N ARG A 99 18.18 -6.39 2.93
CA ARG A 99 18.21 -6.74 4.36
C ARG A 99 17.35 -7.95 4.73
N GLY A 100 16.73 -8.60 3.75
CA GLY A 100 16.02 -9.86 3.93
C GLY A 100 14.50 -9.73 4.07
N ALA A 101 13.90 -8.59 3.68
CA ALA A 101 12.46 -8.55 3.48
C ALA A 101 12.06 -9.50 2.33
N ASP A 102 11.00 -10.28 2.52
CA ASP A 102 10.49 -11.21 1.50
C ASP A 102 9.52 -10.52 0.53
N ALA A 103 8.87 -9.43 0.98
CA ALA A 103 7.97 -8.63 0.17
C ALA A 103 7.96 -7.15 0.61
N ILE A 104 7.64 -6.28 -0.35
CA ILE A 104 7.42 -4.85 -0.13
C ILE A 104 5.96 -4.50 -0.36
N THR A 105 5.33 -3.87 0.63
CA THR A 105 4.00 -3.27 0.49
C THR A 105 4.15 -1.77 0.25
N LEU A 106 3.88 -1.33 -0.97
CA LEU A 106 3.74 0.09 -1.32
C LEU A 106 2.38 0.58 -0.82
N ILE A 107 2.35 1.58 0.05
CA ILE A 107 1.14 2.14 0.66
C ILE A 107 0.91 3.52 0.06
N ASP A 108 -0.10 3.67 -0.78
CA ASP A 108 -0.22 4.87 -1.62
C ASP A 108 -1.67 5.32 -1.89
N SER A 109 -2.42 5.53 -0.81
CA SER A 109 -3.85 5.83 -0.84
C SER A 109 -4.19 7.19 -1.48
N GLU A 110 -3.25 8.14 -1.49
CA GLU A 110 -3.42 9.45 -2.13
C GLU A 110 -3.48 9.39 -3.67
N ALA A 111 -3.13 8.25 -4.26
CA ALA A 111 -3.38 7.97 -5.67
C ALA A 111 -4.79 7.43 -5.95
N GLY A 112 -5.57 7.10 -4.91
CA GLY A 112 -6.85 6.42 -5.06
C GLY A 112 -7.98 7.31 -5.59
N PRO A 113 -9.09 6.69 -6.08
CA PRO A 113 -10.24 7.39 -6.64
C PRO A 113 -10.98 8.32 -5.66
N ASP A 114 -10.85 8.08 -4.35
CA ASP A 114 -11.38 8.96 -3.31
C ASP A 114 -10.65 10.32 -3.27
N ILE A 115 -9.46 10.42 -3.88
CA ILE A 115 -8.58 11.60 -3.83
C ILE A 115 -8.40 12.24 -5.21
N ILE A 116 -8.16 11.44 -6.26
CA ILE A 116 -7.98 11.91 -7.64
C ILE A 116 -8.92 11.20 -8.60
N ALA A 117 -9.21 11.83 -9.75
CA ALA A 117 -10.06 11.21 -10.75
C ALA A 117 -9.36 9.99 -11.42
N PRO A 118 -10.10 8.95 -11.84
CA PRO A 118 -9.50 7.75 -12.44
C PRO A 118 -8.64 8.02 -13.69
N ASP A 119 -9.00 9.02 -14.49
CA ASP A 119 -8.20 9.45 -15.66
C ASP A 119 -6.84 10.05 -15.26
N MET A 120 -6.80 10.78 -14.14
CA MET A 120 -5.56 11.30 -13.55
C MET A 120 -4.70 10.16 -12.98
N PHE A 121 -5.32 9.12 -12.42
CA PHE A 121 -4.60 7.92 -11.98
C PHE A 121 -3.92 7.23 -13.18
N GLU A 122 -4.66 6.97 -14.25
CA GLU A 122 -4.14 6.29 -15.45
C GLU A 122 -3.00 7.06 -16.12
N THR A 123 -3.10 8.40 -16.16
CA THR A 123 -2.13 9.25 -16.86
C THR A 123 -0.90 9.56 -16.02
N SER A 124 -1.07 9.91 -14.74
CA SER A 124 0.03 10.44 -13.90
C SER A 124 0.58 9.45 -12.87
N VAL A 125 -0.20 8.44 -12.45
CA VAL A 125 0.23 7.48 -11.40
C VAL A 125 0.60 6.11 -11.97
N PHE A 126 -0.23 5.54 -12.82
CA PHE A 126 -0.02 4.20 -13.37
C PHE A 126 1.37 4.00 -14.01
N PRO A 127 1.93 4.95 -14.80
CA PRO A 127 3.28 4.82 -15.33
C PRO A 127 4.37 4.70 -14.25
N LEU A 128 4.17 5.38 -13.11
CA LEU A 128 5.10 5.34 -11.98
C LEU A 128 5.03 4.00 -11.24
N TYR A 129 3.84 3.41 -11.10
CA TYR A 129 3.69 2.07 -10.54
C TYR A 129 4.32 0.99 -11.43
N ARG A 130 4.13 1.10 -12.74
CA ARG A 130 4.82 0.23 -13.73
C ARG A 130 6.34 0.34 -13.62
N LYS A 131 6.84 1.56 -13.39
CA LYS A 131 8.26 1.79 -13.15
C LYS A 131 8.73 1.14 -11.84
N PHE A 132 8.04 1.40 -10.73
CA PHE A 132 8.33 0.81 -9.43
C PHE A 132 8.38 -0.73 -9.51
N CYS A 133 7.36 -1.35 -10.10
CA CYS A 133 7.31 -2.82 -10.22
C CYS A 133 8.38 -3.41 -11.13
N ARG A 134 8.88 -2.65 -12.11
CA ARG A 134 9.99 -3.10 -12.98
C ARG A 134 11.34 -3.05 -12.27
N GLU A 135 11.53 -2.10 -11.37
CA GLU A 135 12.85 -1.77 -10.79
C GLU A 135 13.04 -2.32 -9.36
N VAL A 136 11.95 -2.67 -8.67
CA VAL A 136 11.99 -3.39 -7.39
C VAL A 136 12.13 -4.89 -7.66
N LYS A 137 13.17 -5.50 -7.06
CA LYS A 137 13.62 -6.87 -7.40
C LYS A 137 12.84 -8.00 -6.72
N GLY A 138 12.05 -7.69 -5.69
CA GLY A 138 11.33 -8.66 -4.86
C GLY A 138 9.84 -8.72 -5.16
N LEU A 139 9.08 -9.39 -4.30
CA LEU A 139 7.62 -9.42 -4.36
C LEU A 139 7.07 -8.03 -3.99
N ARG A 140 6.18 -7.47 -4.82
CA ARG A 140 5.55 -6.17 -4.56
C ARG A 140 4.05 -6.32 -4.36
N ILE A 141 3.58 -5.72 -3.29
CA ILE A 141 2.17 -5.56 -2.95
C ILE A 141 1.85 -4.07 -3.03
N LEU A 142 0.70 -3.71 -3.58
CA LEU A 142 0.14 -2.38 -3.40
C LEU A 142 -0.94 -2.42 -2.32
N HIS A 143 -0.98 -1.44 -1.43
CA HIS A 143 -2.12 -1.16 -0.60
C HIS A 143 -2.70 0.21 -0.95
N MET A 144 -4.01 0.25 -1.17
CA MET A 144 -4.77 1.47 -1.45
C MET A 144 -6.01 1.51 -0.57
N CYS A 145 -6.06 2.49 0.33
CA CYS A 145 -7.28 2.80 1.08
C CYS A 145 -8.34 3.43 0.17
N GLY A 146 -9.57 3.46 0.65
CA GLY A 146 -10.71 4.03 -0.03
C GLY A 146 -11.38 3.04 -0.98
N ASP A 147 -12.27 3.57 -1.81
CA ASP A 147 -12.90 2.80 -2.87
C ASP A 147 -12.01 2.78 -4.13
N ALA A 148 -11.19 1.73 -4.26
CA ALA A 148 -10.32 1.53 -5.41
C ALA A 148 -11.05 0.97 -6.65
N THR A 149 -12.37 0.75 -6.59
CA THR A 149 -13.17 0.03 -7.62
C THR A 149 -12.92 0.56 -9.03
N ALA A 150 -12.85 1.88 -9.19
CA ALA A 150 -12.71 2.53 -10.49
C ALA A 150 -11.32 2.33 -11.16
N VAL A 151 -10.32 1.87 -10.41
CA VAL A 151 -8.94 1.71 -10.88
C VAL A 151 -8.41 0.27 -10.72
N LEU A 152 -9.27 -0.69 -10.37
CA LEU A 152 -8.85 -2.09 -10.21
C LEU A 152 -8.22 -2.70 -11.47
N ASP A 153 -8.75 -2.37 -12.64
CA ASP A 153 -8.24 -2.88 -13.92
C ASP A 153 -6.80 -2.40 -14.23
N PRO A 154 -6.51 -1.08 -14.25
CA PRO A 154 -5.14 -0.64 -14.43
C PRO A 154 -4.22 -1.07 -13.27
N LEU A 155 -4.72 -1.17 -12.03
CA LEU A 155 -3.91 -1.69 -10.93
C LEU A 155 -3.48 -3.14 -11.13
N ALA A 156 -4.35 -3.99 -11.67
CA ALA A 156 -4.02 -5.38 -12.00
C ALA A 156 -2.93 -5.48 -13.09
N ASP A 157 -2.81 -4.47 -13.96
CA ASP A 157 -1.80 -4.40 -15.00
C ASP A 157 -0.53 -3.66 -14.58
N ALA A 158 -0.50 -3.03 -13.39
CA ALA A 158 0.64 -2.23 -12.92
C ALA A 158 1.89 -3.07 -12.61
N GLY A 159 1.71 -4.38 -12.45
CA GLY A 159 2.78 -5.36 -12.32
C GLY A 159 2.83 -6.04 -10.96
N PHE A 160 2.20 -5.47 -9.92
CA PHE A 160 2.18 -6.01 -8.54
C PHE A 160 1.71 -7.47 -8.48
N GLU A 161 2.27 -8.24 -7.54
CA GLU A 161 1.81 -9.62 -7.27
C GLU A 161 0.55 -9.64 -6.41
N GLY A 162 0.34 -8.60 -5.59
CA GLY A 162 -0.83 -8.46 -4.74
C GLY A 162 -1.37 -7.04 -4.66
N ILE A 163 -2.70 -6.91 -4.52
CA ILE A 163 -3.38 -5.65 -4.20
C ILE A 163 -4.18 -5.85 -2.91
N SER A 164 -3.84 -5.05 -1.90
CA SER A 164 -4.55 -4.95 -0.63
C SER A 164 -5.62 -3.86 -0.70
N ILE A 165 -6.88 -4.27 -0.57
CA ILE A 165 -8.08 -3.44 -0.71
C ILE A 165 -8.81 -3.29 0.63
N GLU A 166 -9.49 -2.16 0.81
CA GLU A 166 -10.38 -1.91 1.95
C GLU A 166 -11.77 -2.53 1.77
N GLU A 167 -12.55 -2.57 2.86
CA GLU A 167 -13.92 -3.11 2.92
C GLU A 167 -14.91 -2.42 1.99
N LYS A 168 -14.59 -1.21 1.51
CA LYS A 168 -15.40 -0.46 0.54
C LYS A 168 -15.43 -1.14 -0.83
N VAL A 169 -14.42 -1.95 -1.14
CA VAL A 169 -14.33 -2.68 -2.41
C VAL A 169 -14.92 -4.07 -2.21
N GLN A 170 -15.96 -4.42 -2.97
CA GLN A 170 -16.52 -5.77 -2.90
C GLN A 170 -15.54 -6.79 -3.46
N VAL A 171 -15.16 -7.81 -2.66
CA VAL A 171 -14.16 -8.82 -3.03
C VAL A 171 -14.54 -9.57 -4.30
N SER A 172 -15.78 -10.08 -4.38
CA SER A 172 -16.27 -10.80 -5.55
C SER A 172 -16.28 -9.94 -6.83
N PHE A 173 -16.62 -8.65 -6.73
CA PHE A 173 -16.49 -7.72 -7.85
C PHE A 173 -15.04 -7.52 -8.25
N ALA A 174 -14.15 -7.27 -7.28
CA ALA A 174 -12.74 -7.08 -7.56
C ALA A 174 -12.11 -8.31 -8.21
N LYS A 175 -12.45 -9.52 -7.75
CA LYS A 175 -12.03 -10.79 -8.39
C LYS A 175 -12.50 -10.89 -9.84
N SER A 176 -13.73 -10.44 -10.13
CA SER A 176 -14.25 -10.44 -11.51
C SER A 176 -13.49 -9.49 -12.44
N ILE A 177 -12.94 -8.40 -11.92
CA ILE A 177 -12.14 -7.43 -12.68
C ILE A 177 -10.71 -7.92 -12.83
N VAL A 178 -10.02 -8.20 -11.72
CA VAL A 178 -8.58 -8.50 -11.76
C VAL A 178 -8.29 -9.90 -12.32
N GLY A 179 -9.24 -10.81 -12.20
CA GLY A 179 -9.11 -12.19 -12.64
C GLY A 179 -7.90 -12.87 -11.98
N ASP A 180 -7.02 -13.41 -12.83
CA ASP A 180 -5.80 -14.07 -12.38
C ASP A 180 -4.53 -13.22 -12.47
N ARG A 181 -4.64 -11.97 -12.93
CA ARG A 181 -3.48 -11.08 -13.16
C ARG A 181 -2.73 -10.75 -11.87
N VAL A 182 -3.44 -10.67 -10.76
CA VAL A 182 -2.92 -10.27 -9.45
C VAL A 182 -3.74 -10.93 -8.33
N ARG A 183 -3.14 -11.08 -7.15
CA ARG A 183 -3.82 -11.62 -5.96
C ARG A 183 -4.47 -10.49 -5.16
N LEU A 184 -5.65 -10.74 -4.59
CA LEU A 184 -6.32 -9.80 -3.70
C LEU A 184 -6.03 -10.12 -2.23
N ILE A 185 -5.74 -9.08 -1.46
CA ILE A 185 -5.43 -9.13 -0.04
C ILE A 185 -6.46 -8.27 0.71
N GLY A 186 -6.94 -8.74 1.86
CA GLY A 186 -7.92 -8.01 2.67
C GLY A 186 -9.13 -8.86 3.08
N ASN A 187 -10.31 -8.29 3.25
CA ASN A 187 -10.54 -6.86 3.40
C ASN A 187 -11.41 -6.52 4.61
N VAL A 188 -11.29 -7.31 5.69
CA VAL A 188 -12.08 -7.11 6.92
C VAL A 188 -11.79 -5.74 7.52
N SER A 189 -12.83 -4.94 7.78
CA SER A 189 -12.69 -3.55 8.23
C SER A 189 -11.88 -3.44 9.53
N PRO A 190 -10.80 -2.63 9.56
CA PRO A 190 -10.03 -2.42 10.77
C PRO A 190 -10.77 -1.58 11.82
N SER A 191 -11.56 -0.58 11.40
CA SER A 191 -12.31 0.28 12.31
C SER A 191 -13.65 -0.33 12.69
N ASP A 192 -14.46 -0.70 11.70
CA ASP A 192 -15.87 -0.99 11.95
C ASP A 192 -16.07 -2.41 12.46
N THR A 193 -15.11 -3.30 12.20
CA THR A 193 -15.18 -4.71 12.59
C THR A 193 -14.10 -5.09 13.58
N LEU A 194 -12.82 -5.02 13.21
CA LEU A 194 -11.74 -5.48 14.08
C LEU A 194 -11.67 -4.68 15.38
N LEU A 195 -11.81 -3.36 15.34
CA LEU A 195 -11.79 -2.52 16.54
C LEU A 195 -13.11 -2.54 17.31
N MET A 196 -14.24 -2.43 16.62
CA MET A 196 -15.51 -2.05 17.24
C MET A 196 -16.47 -3.21 17.54
N LYS A 197 -16.32 -4.37 16.88
CA LYS A 197 -17.20 -5.54 17.07
C LYS A 197 -16.55 -6.62 17.95
N GLY A 198 -17.21 -7.77 18.08
CA GLY A 198 -16.71 -8.92 18.80
C GLY A 198 -16.05 -9.97 17.89
N PRO A 199 -15.43 -11.00 18.49
CA PRO A 199 -14.78 -12.08 17.74
C PRO A 199 -15.70 -12.81 16.77
N GLU A 200 -16.98 -12.98 17.10
CA GLU A 200 -17.95 -13.68 16.26
C GLU A 200 -18.24 -12.93 14.97
N GLU A 201 -18.48 -11.62 15.05
CA GLU A 201 -18.68 -10.77 13.88
C GLU A 201 -17.45 -10.72 12.98
N VAL A 202 -16.25 -10.69 13.58
CA VAL A 202 -14.99 -10.78 12.83
C VAL A 202 -14.92 -12.09 12.05
N MET A 203 -15.31 -13.22 12.66
CA MET A 203 -15.30 -14.51 11.96
C MET A 203 -16.31 -14.57 10.82
N ILE A 204 -17.50 -13.99 11.00
CA ILE A 204 -18.53 -13.91 9.96
C ILE A 204 -18.01 -13.15 8.74
N GLU A 205 -17.46 -11.95 8.94
CA GLU A 205 -16.95 -11.13 7.83
C GLU A 205 -15.72 -11.75 7.18
N ALA A 206 -14.80 -12.31 7.97
CA ALA A 206 -13.64 -13.02 7.46
C ALA A 206 -14.03 -14.21 6.57
N ARG A 207 -15.05 -14.99 6.98
CA ARG A 207 -15.60 -16.09 6.20
C ARG A 207 -16.22 -15.58 4.89
N ALA A 208 -16.96 -14.47 4.94
CA ALA A 208 -17.53 -13.87 3.73
C ALA A 208 -16.44 -13.45 2.73
N CYS A 209 -15.34 -12.83 3.18
CA CYS A 209 -14.20 -12.52 2.30
C CYS A 209 -13.62 -13.78 1.62
N LEU A 210 -13.51 -14.90 2.36
CA LEU A 210 -13.01 -16.18 1.84
C LEU A 210 -13.98 -16.79 0.82
N GLU A 211 -15.28 -16.76 1.10
CA GLU A 211 -16.33 -17.23 0.18
C GLU A 211 -16.38 -16.42 -1.12
N ASP A 212 -16.12 -15.11 -1.02
CA ASP A 212 -16.01 -14.20 -2.17
C ASP A 212 -14.69 -14.34 -2.95
N GLY A 213 -13.77 -15.19 -2.47
CA GLY A 213 -12.55 -15.56 -3.21
C GLY A 213 -11.35 -14.66 -2.96
N ILE A 214 -11.24 -14.02 -1.79
CA ILE A 214 -10.00 -13.33 -1.40
C ILE A 214 -8.81 -14.31 -1.40
N ASP A 215 -7.66 -13.90 -1.94
CA ASP A 215 -6.49 -14.77 -2.04
C ASP A 215 -5.68 -14.79 -0.72
N VAL A 216 -5.60 -13.64 -0.02
CA VAL A 216 -4.97 -13.51 1.30
C VAL A 216 -5.90 -12.76 2.24
N LEU A 217 -6.46 -13.48 3.21
CA LEU A 217 -7.27 -12.87 4.26
C LEU A 217 -6.41 -11.95 5.15
N ALA A 218 -6.77 -10.68 5.22
CA ALA A 218 -6.09 -9.65 6.01
C ALA A 218 -7.07 -8.55 6.46
N PRO A 219 -6.69 -7.69 7.42
CA PRO A 219 -7.36 -6.40 7.62
C PRO A 219 -7.36 -5.59 6.32
N GLY A 220 -8.42 -4.83 6.07
CA GLY A 220 -8.54 -3.96 4.88
C GLY A 220 -7.55 -2.79 4.88
N CYS A 221 -7.05 -2.38 6.04
CA CYS A 221 -6.05 -1.32 6.23
C CYS A 221 -5.29 -1.56 7.56
N GLY A 222 -4.47 -0.60 8.00
CA GLY A 222 -3.72 -0.68 9.25
C GLY A 222 -4.61 -0.93 10.47
N LEU A 223 -4.19 -1.84 11.35
CA LEU A 223 -4.89 -2.12 12.60
C LEU A 223 -4.97 -0.85 13.47
N ALA A 224 -6.16 -0.57 14.01
CA ALA A 224 -6.30 0.49 14.98
C ALA A 224 -5.50 0.14 16.27
N PRO A 225 -4.83 1.10 16.91
CA PRO A 225 -3.96 0.82 18.07
C PRO A 225 -4.65 0.10 19.24
N HIS A 226 -5.97 0.23 19.35
CA HIS A 226 -6.78 -0.36 20.43
C HIS A 226 -7.57 -1.59 20.01
N THR A 227 -7.29 -2.17 18.83
CA THR A 227 -7.95 -3.40 18.37
C THR A 227 -7.74 -4.53 19.38
N PRO A 228 -8.82 -5.16 19.91
CA PRO A 228 -8.70 -6.26 20.85
C PRO A 228 -7.95 -7.45 20.24
N LEU A 229 -7.03 -8.05 21.01
CA LEU A 229 -6.24 -9.21 20.56
C LEU A 229 -7.13 -10.41 20.18
N GLU A 230 -8.26 -10.58 20.85
CA GLU A 230 -9.22 -11.65 20.53
C GLU A 230 -9.85 -11.48 19.15
N ASN A 231 -10.08 -10.25 18.70
CA ASN A 231 -10.59 -9.95 17.36
C ASN A 231 -9.52 -10.24 16.30
N ILE A 232 -8.26 -9.91 16.56
CA ILE A 232 -7.15 -10.28 15.66
C ILE A 232 -7.03 -11.80 15.55
N LYS A 233 -7.12 -12.52 16.67
CA LYS A 233 -7.10 -13.99 16.69
C LYS A 233 -8.32 -14.61 16.00
N ALA A 234 -9.47 -13.93 16.01
CA ALA A 234 -10.67 -14.38 15.33
C ALA A 234 -10.47 -14.47 13.81
N LEU A 235 -9.72 -13.53 13.21
CA LEU A 235 -9.36 -13.58 11.79
C LEU A 235 -8.64 -14.89 11.42
N LEU A 236 -7.67 -15.30 12.26
CA LEU A 236 -6.94 -16.56 12.11
C LEU A 236 -7.86 -17.78 12.29
N ARG A 237 -8.74 -17.77 13.29
CA ARG A 237 -9.69 -18.86 13.53
C ARG A 237 -10.63 -19.05 12.35
N ALA A 238 -11.20 -17.96 11.82
CA ALA A 238 -12.10 -18.00 10.67
C ALA A 238 -11.44 -18.65 9.46
N ARG A 239 -10.19 -18.26 9.14
CA ARG A 239 -9.42 -18.90 8.07
C ARG A 239 -9.22 -20.39 8.33
N ASN A 240 -8.74 -20.74 9.51
CA ASN A 240 -8.47 -22.14 9.85
C ASN A 240 -9.74 -22.99 9.73
N GLU A 241 -10.88 -22.53 10.27
CA GLU A 241 -12.16 -23.24 10.17
C GLU A 241 -12.67 -23.38 8.73
N TYR A 242 -12.48 -22.36 7.89
CA TYR A 242 -12.91 -22.39 6.49
C TYR A 242 -12.18 -23.48 5.68
N TYR A 243 -10.87 -23.66 5.91
CA TYR A 243 -10.06 -24.65 5.20
C TYR A 243 -9.91 -26.00 5.92
N SER A 244 -10.39 -26.13 7.16
CA SER A 244 -10.36 -27.39 7.92
C SER A 244 -11.50 -28.35 7.52
N LEU A 245 -11.74 -28.53 6.22
CA LEU A 245 -12.52 -29.65 5.68
C LEU A 245 -11.73 -30.96 5.81
#